data_AF-A0A0A9YB33-F1
#
_entry.id   AF-A0A0A9YB33-F1
#
_cell.length_a   1.000
_cell.length_b   1.000
_cell.length_c   1.000
_cell.angle_alpha   90.00
_cell.angle_beta   90.00
_cell.angle_gamma   90.00
#
_symmetry.space_group_name_H-M   'P 1'
#
loop_
_entity.id
_entity.type
_entity.pdbx_description
1 polymer ?
#
loop_
_entity_poly.entity_id
_entity_poly.type
_entity_poly.pdbx_seq_one_letter_code
_entity_poly.pdbx_strand_id
1 'polypeptide(L)'
;FLYFIEVLNLLTASFTILNTYSSICFLLQELHIMSNRQIIQTFDEYQKARVKFVQTVADLASKPAHVESLQQAGVMQLLRPLLLDSVPSVQQSAALALGRLANYSEELA
;
A
#
# COMPACT_ATOMS: atom_id res chain seq x y z
N PHE A 1 27.94 -29.62 -25.22
CA PHE A 1 27.08 -29.78 -24.03
C PHE A 1 27.69 -29.12 -22.80
N LEU A 2 28.93 -29.44 -22.42
CA LEU A 2 29.63 -28.80 -21.28
C LEU A 2 29.74 -27.27 -21.38
N TYR A 3 30.12 -26.74 -22.54
CA TYR A 3 30.19 -25.27 -22.78
C TYR A 3 28.84 -24.56 -22.56
N PHE A 4 27.73 -25.23 -22.88
CA PHE A 4 26.39 -24.66 -22.71
C PHE A 4 25.99 -24.57 -21.24
N ILE A 5 26.34 -25.59 -20.43
CA ILE A 5 26.12 -25.58 -18.98
C ILE A 5 26.97 -24.50 -18.30
N GLU A 6 28.19 -24.29 -18.75
CA GLU A 6 29.10 -23.27 -18.21
C GLU A 6 28.60 -21.85 -18.48
N VAL A 7 28.11 -21.59 -19.70
CA VAL A 7 27.47 -20.31 -20.07
C VAL A 7 26.19 -20.07 -19.27
N LEU A 8 25.37 -21.11 -19.06
CA LEU A 8 24.15 -20.99 -18.25
C LEU A 8 24.46 -20.68 -16.78
N ASN A 9 25.48 -21.32 -16.20
CA ASN A 9 25.95 -21.01 -14.84
C ASN A 9 26.52 -19.60 -14.70
N LEU A 10 27.20 -19.09 -15.74
CA LEU A 10 27.67 -17.69 -15.75
C LEU A 10 26.50 -16.70 -15.78
N LEU A 11 25.44 -17.00 -16.52
CA LEU A 11 24.25 -16.16 -16.61
C LEU A 11 23.45 -16.16 -15.30
N THR A 12 23.27 -17.31 -14.65
CA THR A 12 22.60 -17.39 -13.35
C THR A 12 23.40 -16.71 -12.25
N ALA A 13 24.74 -16.84 -12.26
CA ALA A 13 25.62 -16.11 -11.35
C ALA A 13 25.48 -14.59 -11.53
N SER A 14 25.47 -14.11 -12.78
CA SER A 14 25.31 -12.68 -13.09
C SER A 14 23.96 -12.13 -12.63
N PHE A 15 22.87 -12.90 -12.79
CA PHE A 15 21.54 -12.52 -12.32
C PHE A 15 21.46 -12.47 -10.79
N THR A 16 22.06 -13.45 -10.11
CA THR A 16 22.10 -13.49 -8.64
C THR A 16 22.92 -12.32 -8.09
N ILE A 17 24.05 -12.00 -8.74
CA ILE A 17 24.89 -10.86 -8.40
C ILE A 17 24.12 -9.54 -8.57
N LEU A 18 23.43 -9.34 -9.68
CA LEU A 18 22.62 -8.14 -9.93
C LEU A 18 21.49 -7.97 -8.90
N ASN A 19 20.82 -9.07 -8.54
CA ASN A 19 19.76 -9.06 -7.54
C ASN A 19 20.29 -8.78 -6.12
N THR A 20 21.47 -9.32 -5.79
CA THR A 20 22.17 -9.03 -4.53
C THR A 20 22.59 -7.57 -4.46
N TYR A 21 23.14 -7.00 -5.55
CA TYR A 21 23.45 -5.57 -5.62
C TYR A 21 22.21 -4.69 -5.51
N SER A 22 21.08 -5.06 -6.14
CA SER A 22 19.82 -4.33 -6.00
C SER A 22 19.32 -4.35 -4.56
N SER A 23 19.41 -5.50 -3.88
CA SER A 23 19.01 -5.65 -2.48
C SER A 23 19.94 -4.89 -1.53
N ILE A 24 21.26 -4.90 -1.78
CA ILE A 24 22.24 -4.13 -1.02
C ILE A 24 22.06 -2.63 -1.29
N CYS A 25 21.76 -2.20 -2.52
CA CYS A 25 21.51 -0.80 -2.85
C CYS A 25 20.20 -0.32 -2.18
N PHE A 26 19.17 -1.18 -2.12
CA PHE A 26 17.93 -0.92 -1.37
C PHE A 26 18.20 -0.80 0.14
N LEU A 27 19.00 -1.69 0.71
CA LEU A 27 19.43 -1.64 2.12
C LEU A 27 20.35 -0.45 2.44
N LEU A 28 21.24 -0.07 1.53
CA LEU A 28 22.10 1.11 1.66
C LEU A 28 21.31 2.42 1.49
N GLN A 29 20.27 2.42 0.66
CA GLN A 29 19.36 3.55 0.53
C GLN A 29 18.49 3.71 1.77
N GLU A 30 18.06 2.60 2.40
CA GLU A 30 17.47 2.66 3.75
C GLU A 30 18.45 3.16 4.81
N LEU A 31 19.72 2.75 4.74
CA LEU A 31 20.77 3.20 5.66
C LEU A 31 21.06 4.72 5.52
N HIS A 32 20.97 5.27 4.31
CA HIS A 32 21.15 6.72 4.07
C HIS A 32 19.96 7.55 4.58
N ILE A 33 18.74 6.99 4.58
CA ILE A 33 17.54 7.64 5.13
C ILE A 33 17.59 7.78 6.66
N MET A 34 18.42 7.00 7.36
CA MET A 34 18.56 7.04 8.81
C MET A 34 19.15 8.33 9.41
N SER A 35 19.49 9.35 8.61
CA SER A 35 20.17 10.55 9.10
C SER A 35 19.23 11.66 9.62
N ASN A 36 17.91 11.61 9.40
CA ASN A 36 16.99 12.61 9.94
C ASN A 36 15.74 11.98 10.56
N ARG A 37 15.79 11.81 11.88
CA ARG A 37 14.71 11.22 12.69
C ARG A 37 13.37 11.93 12.47
N GLN A 38 13.36 13.25 12.25
CA GLN A 38 12.13 14.01 12.03
C GLN A 38 11.46 13.61 10.72
N ILE A 39 12.25 13.42 9.65
CA ILE A 39 11.72 12.99 8.35
C ILE A 39 11.07 11.61 8.48
N ILE A 40 11.77 10.65 9.10
CA ILE A 40 11.24 9.29 9.33
C ILE A 40 9.93 9.34 10.12
N GLN A 41 9.88 10.14 11.20
CA GLN A 41 8.68 10.31 12.01
C GLN A 41 7.52 10.89 11.20
N THR A 42 7.75 11.90 10.37
CA THR A 42 6.71 12.48 9.51
C THR A 42 6.11 11.45 8.55
N PHE A 43 6.93 10.61 7.93
CA PHE A 43 6.44 9.55 7.03
C PHE A 43 5.70 8.44 7.77
N ASP A 44 6.20 8.02 8.93
CA ASP A 44 5.54 7.01 9.79
C ASP A 44 4.17 7.53 10.30
N GLU A 45 4.09 8.79 10.72
CA GLU A 45 2.85 9.45 11.12
C GLU A 45 1.84 9.50 9.97
N TYR A 46 2.28 9.86 8.76
CA TYR A 46 1.42 9.86 7.59
C TYR A 46 0.89 8.46 7.28
N GLN A 47 1.76 7.44 7.29
CA GLN A 47 1.34 6.05 7.07
C GLN A 47 0.30 5.60 8.10
N LYS A 48 0.53 5.87 9.39
CA LYS A 48 -0.42 5.58 10.47
C LYS A 48 -1.74 6.33 10.31
N ALA A 49 -1.68 7.61 9.94
CA ALA A 49 -2.87 8.42 9.71
C ALA A 49 -3.74 7.86 8.59
N ARG A 50 -3.13 7.34 7.52
CA ARG A 50 -3.86 6.71 6.42
C ARG A 50 -4.54 5.42 6.83
N VAL A 51 -3.83 4.53 7.53
CA VAL A 51 -4.42 3.30 8.08
C VAL A 51 -5.62 3.67 8.96
N LYS A 52 -5.44 4.61 9.88
CA LYS A 52 -6.48 5.06 10.80
C LYS A 52 -7.68 5.67 10.06
N PHE A 53 -7.45 6.52 9.07
CA PHE A 53 -8.49 7.14 8.27
C PHE A 53 -9.37 6.07 7.60
N VAL A 54 -8.76 5.13 6.90
CA VAL A 54 -9.48 4.10 6.16
C VAL A 54 -10.26 3.16 7.09
N GLN A 55 -9.65 2.75 8.20
CA GLN A 55 -10.34 1.95 9.22
C GLN A 55 -11.56 2.70 9.79
N THR A 56 -11.39 3.97 10.13
CA THR A 56 -12.48 4.81 10.65
C THR A 56 -13.60 4.96 9.63
N VAL A 57 -13.27 5.20 8.36
CA VAL A 57 -14.27 5.28 7.28
C VAL A 57 -14.98 3.94 7.11
N ALA A 58 -14.26 2.81 7.14
CA ALA A 58 -14.88 1.50 7.07
C ALA A 58 -15.88 1.30 8.22
N ASP A 59 -15.50 1.68 9.44
CA ASP A 59 -16.34 1.53 10.62
C ASP A 59 -17.55 2.45 10.60
N LEU A 60 -17.41 3.70 10.17
CA LEU A 60 -18.53 4.61 9.97
C LEU A 60 -19.47 4.09 8.87
N ALA A 61 -18.91 3.60 7.77
CA ALA A 61 -19.66 2.99 6.68
C ALA A 61 -20.37 1.68 7.07
N SER A 62 -20.11 1.10 8.24
CA SER A 62 -20.87 -0.06 8.75
C SER A 62 -22.30 0.29 9.15
N LYS A 63 -22.63 1.59 9.27
CA LYS A 63 -23.97 2.07 9.61
C LYS A 63 -24.53 2.86 8.43
N PRO A 64 -25.72 2.49 7.91
CA PRO A 64 -26.33 3.17 6.75
C PRO A 64 -26.54 4.66 6.99
N ALA A 65 -26.87 5.06 8.23
CA ALA A 65 -27.08 6.45 8.62
C ALA A 65 -25.87 7.38 8.38
N HIS A 66 -24.66 6.84 8.22
CA HIS A 66 -23.45 7.63 7.96
C HIS A 66 -23.04 7.62 6.48
N VAL A 67 -23.60 6.71 5.67
CA VAL A 67 -23.18 6.50 4.28
C VAL A 67 -23.43 7.73 3.43
N GLU A 68 -24.62 8.33 3.54
CA GLU A 68 -24.96 9.54 2.78
C GLU A 68 -24.01 10.70 3.11
N SER A 69 -23.75 10.96 4.39
CA SER A 69 -22.82 12.01 4.82
C SER A 69 -21.38 11.73 4.35
N LEU A 70 -20.94 10.47 4.36
CA LEU A 70 -19.62 10.09 3.86
C LEU A 70 -19.52 10.28 2.34
N GLN A 71 -20.57 9.94 1.59
CA GLN A 71 -20.62 10.17 0.14
C GLN A 71 -20.62 11.67 -0.20
N GLN A 72 -21.42 12.48 0.50
CA GLN A 72 -21.45 13.94 0.34
C GLN A 72 -20.09 14.58 0.68
N ALA A 73 -19.36 14.03 1.64
CA ALA A 73 -17.98 14.44 1.95
C ALA A 73 -16.95 14.01 0.88
N GLY A 74 -17.37 13.30 -0.17
CA GLY A 74 -16.50 12.89 -1.27
C GLY A 74 -15.60 11.69 -0.95
N VAL A 75 -15.96 10.85 0.03
CA VAL A 75 -15.13 9.74 0.51
C VAL A 75 -14.69 8.78 -0.60
N MET A 76 -15.52 8.61 -1.63
CA MET A 76 -15.23 7.73 -2.77
C MET A 76 -13.99 8.19 -3.56
N GLN A 77 -13.78 9.50 -3.69
CA GLN A 77 -12.63 10.06 -4.37
C GLN A 77 -11.35 9.88 -3.54
N LEU A 78 -11.49 9.85 -2.21
CA LEU A 78 -10.39 9.65 -1.27
C LEU A 78 -10.00 8.17 -1.14
N LEU A 79 -10.95 7.24 -1.21
CA LEU A 79 -10.68 5.80 -1.10
C LEU A 79 -10.07 5.19 -2.37
N ARG A 80 -10.42 5.71 -3.56
CA ARG A 80 -9.87 5.23 -4.86
C ARG A 80 -8.32 5.17 -4.89
N PRO A 81 -7.58 6.23 -4.56
CA PRO A 81 -6.11 6.16 -4.54
C PRO A 81 -5.59 5.23 -3.44
N LEU A 82 -6.34 5.03 -2.35
CA LEU A 82 -5.95 4.15 -1.24
C LEU A 82 -6.10 2.65 -1.58
N LEU A 83 -6.87 2.31 -2.63
CA LEU A 83 -6.89 0.95 -3.18
C LEU A 83 -5.60 0.55 -3.89
N LEU A 84 -4.85 1.52 -4.40
CA LEU A 84 -3.57 1.30 -5.08
C LEU A 84 -2.41 1.55 -4.13
N ASP A 85 -2.67 1.52 -2.81
CA ASP A 85 -1.65 1.87 -1.86
C ASP A 85 -0.54 0.80 -1.76
N SER A 86 0.70 1.25 -1.90
CA SER A 86 1.72 1.13 -0.86
C SER A 86 1.61 -0.06 0.11
N VAL A 87 0.81 0.19 1.14
CA VAL A 87 0.72 -0.59 2.36
C VAL A 87 -0.49 -1.54 2.27
N PRO A 88 -0.29 -2.86 2.37
CA PRO A 88 -1.37 -3.84 2.20
C PRO A 88 -2.56 -3.64 3.15
N SER A 89 -2.32 -3.21 4.39
CA SER A 89 -3.39 -3.00 5.39
C SER A 89 -4.29 -1.81 5.03
N VAL A 90 -3.74 -0.75 4.42
CA VAL A 90 -4.50 0.39 3.92
C VAL A 90 -5.37 -0.05 2.75
N GLN A 91 -4.79 -0.77 1.79
CA GLN A 91 -5.49 -1.29 0.63
C GLN A 91 -6.68 -2.19 1.02
N GLN A 92 -6.44 -3.16 1.89
CA GLN A 92 -7.48 -4.09 2.37
C GLN A 92 -8.62 -3.34 3.07
N SER A 93 -8.28 -2.41 3.96
CA SER A 93 -9.28 -1.61 4.67
C SER A 93 -10.07 -0.70 3.72
N ALA A 94 -9.43 -0.21 2.64
CA ALA A 94 -10.07 0.67 1.66
C ALA A 94 -11.05 -0.11 0.80
N ALA A 95 -10.68 -1.32 0.39
CA ALA A 95 -11.57 -2.25 -0.28
C ALA A 95 -12.77 -2.60 0.60
N LEU A 96 -12.56 -2.87 1.89
CA LEU A 96 -13.64 -3.13 2.84
C LEU A 96 -14.58 -1.93 3.00
N ALA A 97 -14.02 -0.72 3.17
CA ALA A 97 -14.80 0.51 3.28
C ALA A 97 -15.68 0.73 2.04
N LEU A 98 -15.11 0.56 0.85
CA LEU A 98 -15.85 0.67 -0.41
C LEU A 98 -16.92 -0.41 -0.55
N GLY A 99 -16.63 -1.65 -0.17
CA GLY A 99 -17.61 -2.73 -0.17
C GLY A 99 -18.81 -2.42 0.72
N ARG A 100 -18.57 -1.89 1.93
CA ARG A 100 -19.64 -1.42 2.83
C ARG A 100 -20.45 -0.29 2.20
N LEU A 101 -19.79 0.75 1.67
CA LEU A 101 -20.47 1.87 1.01
C LEU A 101 -21.31 1.43 -0.20
N ALA A 102 -20.81 0.47 -0.98
CA ALA A 102 -21.53 -0.08 -2.14
C ALA A 102 -22.77 -0.88 -1.72
N ASN A 103 -22.70 -1.63 -0.62
CA ASN A 103 -23.81 -2.43 -0.10
C ASN A 103 -25.05 -1.60 0.25
N TYR A 104 -24.87 -0.35 0.67
CA TYR A 104 -25.98 0.57 0.96
C TYR A 104 -26.43 1.40 -0.24
N SER A 105 -25.74 1.28 -1.39
CA SER A 105 -26.16 1.97 -2.62
C SER A 105 -27.30 1.24 -3.36
N GLU A 106 -27.55 -0.04 -3.05
CA GLU A 106 -28.67 -0.82 -3.63
C GLU A 106 -29.96 -0.79 -2.80
N GLU A 107 -29.93 -0.37 -1.53
CA GLU A 107 -31.16 -0.22 -0.72
C GLU A 107 -31.97 1.04 -1.11
N LEU A 108 -31.50 1.76 -2.14
CA LEU A 108 -32.14 2.92 -2.79
C LEU A 108 -32.53 2.62 -4.26
N ALA A 109 -32.71 1.34 -4.63
CA ALA A 109 -33.26 0.92 -5.93
C ALA A 109 -34.66 0.32 -5.81
#